data_AF-A0A2T0X5D1-F1
#
_entry.id   AF-A0A2T0X5D1-F1
#
_cell.length_a   1.000
_cell.length_b   1.000
_cell.length_c   1.000
_cell.angle_alpha   90.00
_cell.angle_beta   90.00
_cell.angle_gamma   90.00
#
_symmetry.space_group_name_H-M   'P 1'
#
loop_
_entity.id
_entity.type
_entity.pdbx_description
1 polymer ?
#
loop_
_entity_poly.entity_id
_entity_poly.type
_entity_poly.pdbx_seq_one_letter_code
_entity_poly.pdbx_strand_id
1 'polypeptide(L)'
;MKTRIGLIAAMCLTPVVATAGQPFEESLVECAVLIELLTGEQTPMPGDSAEMDFFVGTAKNMRAEALRRTNAAYVEKTDADKRQLWHERWDAGQWDNPANRQELGEWWTYCFKFADHLGVDGRTPFDK
;
A
#
# COMPACT_ATOMS: atom_id res chain seq x y z
N MET A 1 -57.38 6.39 2.20
CA MET A 1 -56.10 6.81 1.60
C MET A 1 -54.98 6.06 2.31
N LYS A 2 -54.14 5.32 1.57
CA LYS A 2 -52.99 4.56 2.07
C LYS A 2 -51.75 5.45 2.00
N THR A 3 -51.20 5.85 3.14
CA THR A 3 -49.91 6.55 3.19
C THR A 3 -48.88 5.56 3.71
N ARG A 4 -48.03 5.03 2.82
CA ARG A 4 -46.88 4.19 3.19
C ARG A 4 -45.70 5.12 3.43
N ILE A 5 -45.28 5.27 4.68
CA ILE A 5 -44.01 5.92 5.04
C ILE A 5 -42.91 4.93 4.69
N GLY A 6 -42.12 5.25 3.66
CA GLY A 6 -40.93 4.48 3.29
C GLY A 6 -39.81 4.76 4.28
N LEU A 7 -39.35 3.71 4.97
CA LEU A 7 -38.15 3.75 5.79
C LEU A 7 -36.94 3.67 4.85
N ILE A 8 -36.22 4.78 4.66
CA ILE A 8 -34.90 4.75 4.02
C ILE A 8 -33.92 4.28 5.09
N ALA A 9 -33.55 3.00 5.04
CA ALA A 9 -32.44 2.47 5.82
C ALA A 9 -31.16 3.07 5.25
N ALA A 10 -30.63 4.10 5.91
CA ALA A 10 -29.27 4.54 5.71
C ALA A 10 -28.34 3.40 6.14
N MET A 11 -27.83 2.64 5.17
CA MET A 11 -26.71 1.74 5.40
C MET A 11 -25.50 2.60 5.71
N CYS A 12 -25.19 2.76 6.99
CA CYS A 12 -23.90 3.26 7.43
C CYS A 12 -22.82 2.31 6.90
N LEU A 13 -22.13 2.70 5.84
CA LEU A 13 -20.84 2.14 5.47
C LEU A 13 -19.85 2.57 6.57
N THR A 14 -19.85 1.85 7.69
CA THR A 14 -18.75 1.96 8.64
C THR A 14 -17.51 1.44 7.92
N PRO A 15 -16.41 2.21 7.83
CA PRO A 15 -15.16 1.64 7.34
C PRO A 15 -14.84 0.47 8.26
N VAL A 16 -14.81 -0.72 7.66
CA VAL A 16 -14.34 -1.92 8.33
C VAL A 16 -12.86 -1.66 8.61
N VAL A 17 -12.55 -1.26 9.83
CA VAL A 17 -11.21 -1.40 10.38
C VAL A 17 -11.06 -2.89 10.69
N ALA A 18 -10.75 -3.69 9.67
CA ALA A 18 -10.36 -5.07 9.86
C ALA A 18 -8.98 -5.07 10.51
N THR A 19 -8.92 -5.00 11.84
CA THR A 19 -7.68 -5.25 12.61
C THR A 19 -7.70 -6.64 13.24
N ALA A 20 -8.22 -7.64 12.52
CA ALA A 20 -7.56 -8.94 12.57
C ALA A 20 -6.28 -8.73 11.76
N GLY A 21 -5.12 -8.72 12.41
CA GLY A 21 -3.87 -8.25 11.82
C GLY A 21 -3.68 -8.79 10.40
N GLN A 22 -3.57 -7.87 9.43
CA GLN A 22 -3.36 -8.20 8.02
C GLN A 22 -2.21 -9.22 7.90
N PRO A 23 -2.34 -10.24 7.03
CA PRO A 23 -1.27 -11.18 6.79
C PRO A 23 0.03 -10.46 6.45
N PHE A 24 1.12 -10.99 7.00
CA PHE A 24 2.43 -10.39 6.87
C PHE A 24 2.84 -10.19 5.40
N GLU A 25 2.56 -11.18 4.57
CA GLU A 25 2.88 -11.18 3.14
C GLU A 25 2.01 -10.21 2.35
N GLU A 26 0.79 -9.94 2.81
CA GLU A 26 -0.08 -8.91 2.25
C GLU A 26 0.47 -7.51 2.57
N SER A 27 0.93 -7.28 3.81
CA SER A 27 1.57 -6.01 4.20
C SER A 27 2.85 -5.73 3.43
N LEU A 28 3.63 -6.76 3.09
CA LEU A 28 4.83 -6.60 2.25
C LEU A 28 4.46 -6.08 0.86
N VAL A 29 3.45 -6.69 0.23
CA VAL A 29 3.01 -6.28 -1.11
C VAL A 29 2.37 -4.89 -1.07
N GLU A 30 1.52 -4.61 -0.08
CA GLU A 30 0.88 -3.31 0.09
C GLU A 30 1.89 -2.19 0.29
N CYS A 31 2.92 -2.43 1.11
CA CYS A 31 4.00 -1.45 1.31
C CYS A 31 4.85 -1.23 0.06
N ALA A 32 5.14 -2.30 -0.70
CA ALA A 32 5.83 -2.17 -1.99
C ALA A 32 5.02 -1.31 -2.97
N VAL A 33 3.71 -1.57 -3.09
CA VAL A 33 2.80 -0.77 -3.91
C VAL A 33 2.78 0.69 -3.46
N LEU A 34 2.61 0.96 -2.17
CA LEU A 34 2.53 2.33 -1.67
C LEU A 34 3.82 3.11 -1.94
N ILE A 35 4.99 2.48 -1.76
CA ILE A 35 6.29 3.10 -2.06
C ILE A 35 6.38 3.45 -3.54
N GLU A 36 6.01 2.52 -4.44
CA GLU A 36 6.00 2.77 -5.88
C GLU A 36 5.06 3.92 -6.27
N LEU A 37 3.84 3.96 -5.72
CA LEU A 37 2.89 5.02 -6.01
C LEU A 37 3.42 6.40 -5.58
N LEU A 38 4.02 6.49 -4.39
CA LEU A 38 4.51 7.76 -3.84
C LEU A 38 5.83 8.22 -4.45
N THR A 39 6.64 7.30 -4.97
CA THR A 39 7.89 7.61 -5.67
C THR A 39 7.71 7.78 -7.18
N GLY A 40 6.57 7.31 -7.71
CA GLY A 40 6.17 7.40 -9.10
C GLY A 40 5.95 6.01 -9.71
N GLU A 41 4.75 5.76 -10.24
CA GLU A 41 4.40 4.47 -10.85
C GLU A 41 5.25 4.07 -12.05
N GLN A 42 5.75 5.06 -12.77
CA GLN A 42 6.61 4.86 -13.94
C GLN A 42 8.09 4.86 -13.59
N THR A 43 8.46 4.88 -12.31
CA THR A 43 9.87 4.88 -11.93
C THR A 43 10.47 3.50 -12.19
N PRO A 44 11.31 3.42 -13.23
CA PRO A 44 12.70 3.15 -12.93
C PRO A 44 13.58 4.07 -13.79
N MET A 45 14.04 5.17 -13.21
CA MET A 45 15.35 5.71 -13.56
C MET A 45 16.29 5.41 -12.39
N PRO A 46 16.90 4.21 -12.35
CA PRO A 46 17.98 3.94 -11.42
C PRO A 46 19.04 5.04 -11.55
N GLY A 47 19.48 5.58 -10.42
CA GLY A 47 20.52 6.61 -10.39
C GLY A 47 20.02 8.06 -10.46
N ASP A 48 18.71 8.33 -10.42
CA ASP A 48 18.18 9.70 -10.26
C ASP A 48 18.64 10.31 -8.92
N SER A 49 18.58 9.52 -7.84
CA SER A 49 19.20 9.87 -6.56
C SER A 49 19.42 8.62 -5.70
N ALA A 50 20.35 8.71 -4.76
CA ALA A 50 20.60 7.61 -3.83
C ALA A 50 19.40 7.29 -2.92
N GLU A 51 18.57 8.29 -2.66
CA GLU A 51 17.33 8.17 -1.90
C GLU A 51 16.24 7.45 -2.72
N MET A 52 16.08 7.79 -4.00
CA MET A 52 15.14 7.08 -4.88
C MET A 52 15.54 5.62 -5.07
N ASP A 53 16.84 5.35 -5.26
CA ASP A 53 17.37 3.98 -5.31
C ASP A 53 17.06 3.19 -4.03
N PHE A 54 17.10 3.86 -2.87
CA PHE A 54 16.78 3.25 -1.57
C PHE A 54 15.30 2.86 -1.50
N PHE A 55 14.39 3.75 -1.89
CA PHE A 55 12.94 3.45 -1.87
C PHE A 55 12.55 2.37 -2.86
N VAL A 56 13.01 2.50 -4.12
CA VAL A 56 12.74 1.49 -5.17
C VAL A 56 13.34 0.14 -4.77
N GLY A 57 14.55 0.14 -4.22
CA GLY A 57 15.18 -1.09 -3.71
C GLY A 57 14.38 -1.74 -2.58
N THR A 58 13.89 -0.93 -1.64
CA THR A 58 13.06 -1.38 -0.52
C THR A 58 11.77 -2.04 -1.03
N ALA A 59 11.06 -1.41 -1.98
CA ALA A 59 9.84 -1.97 -2.56
C ALA A 59 10.10 -3.31 -3.28
N LYS A 60 11.20 -3.40 -4.05
CA LYS A 60 11.62 -4.64 -4.71
C LYS A 60 11.92 -5.75 -3.70
N ASN A 61 12.67 -5.45 -2.64
CA ASN A 61 13.03 -6.40 -1.60
C ASN A 61 11.80 -6.89 -0.82
N MET A 62 10.86 -6.01 -0.50
CA MET A 62 9.59 -6.40 0.12
C MET A 62 8.79 -7.36 -0.74
N ARG A 63 8.68 -7.08 -2.05
CA ARG A 63 7.97 -7.96 -2.98
C ARG A 63 8.69 -9.30 -3.15
N ALA A 64 10.02 -9.31 -3.16
CA ALA A 64 10.82 -10.53 -3.16
C ALA A 64 10.62 -11.37 -1.88
N GLU A 65 10.54 -10.72 -0.73
CA GLU A 65 10.27 -11.40 0.54
C GLU A 65 8.84 -11.96 0.61
N ALA A 66 7.86 -11.24 0.07
CA ALA A 66 6.49 -11.75 -0.07
C ALA A 66 6.45 -12.99 -0.98
N LEU A 67 7.17 -12.95 -2.10
CA LEU A 67 7.31 -14.08 -3.02
C LEU A 67 7.98 -15.28 -2.36
N ARG A 68 9.03 -15.06 -1.56
CA ARG A 68 9.74 -16.12 -0.83
C ARG A 68 8.83 -16.85 0.16
N ARG A 69 7.85 -16.15 0.75
CA ARG A 69 6.92 -16.69 1.75
C ARG A 69 5.63 -17.26 1.15
N THR A 70 5.29 -16.87 -0.08
CA THR A 70 4.06 -17.28 -0.75
C THR A 70 4.36 -17.91 -2.11
N ASN A 71 3.90 -17.27 -3.20
CA ASN A 71 4.10 -17.63 -4.59
C ASN A 71 3.78 -16.43 -5.49
N ALA A 72 4.15 -16.51 -6.77
CA ALA A 72 3.98 -15.42 -7.73
C ALA A 72 2.52 -15.02 -7.94
N ALA A 73 1.60 -15.99 -8.02
CA ALA A 73 0.18 -15.71 -8.27
C ALA A 73 -0.46 -14.93 -7.11
N TYR A 74 -0.06 -15.21 -5.87
CA TYR A 74 -0.50 -14.44 -4.71
C TYR A 74 0.01 -13.01 -4.77
N VAL A 75 1.32 -12.82 -4.99
CA VAL A 75 1.94 -11.50 -5.07
C VAL A 75 1.32 -10.66 -6.19
N GLU A 76 1.15 -11.23 -7.38
CA GLU A 76 0.55 -10.54 -8.53
C GLU A 76 -0.89 -10.09 -8.26
N LYS A 77 -1.72 -10.98 -7.71
CA LYS A 77 -3.11 -10.64 -7.37
C LYS A 77 -3.17 -9.57 -6.28
N THR A 78 -2.40 -9.73 -5.21
CA THR A 78 -2.39 -8.76 -4.11
C THR A 78 -1.85 -7.40 -4.57
N ASP A 79 -0.86 -7.36 -5.46
CA ASP A 79 -0.34 -6.11 -6.03
C ASP A 79 -1.44 -5.34 -6.76
N ALA A 80 -2.15 -6.03 -7.65
CA ALA A 80 -3.25 -5.44 -8.41
C ALA A 80 -4.37 -4.94 -7.49
N ASP A 81 -4.80 -5.77 -6.53
CA ASP A 81 -5.87 -5.44 -5.57
C ASP A 81 -5.49 -4.22 -4.71
N LYS A 82 -4.25 -4.18 -4.18
CA LYS A 82 -3.79 -3.07 -3.32
C LYS A 82 -3.55 -1.80 -4.13
N ARG A 83 -2.98 -1.89 -5.32
CA ARG A 83 -2.78 -0.74 -6.20
C ARG A 83 -4.11 -0.09 -6.55
N GLN A 84 -5.11 -0.90 -6.93
CA GLN A 84 -6.46 -0.41 -7.18
C GLN A 84 -7.05 0.28 -5.95
N LEU A 85 -6.95 -0.33 -4.76
CA LEU A 85 -7.41 0.27 -3.51
C LEU A 85 -6.77 1.64 -3.25
N TRP A 86 -5.45 1.76 -3.42
CA TRP A 86 -4.74 3.02 -3.18
C TRP A 86 -5.14 4.12 -4.18
N HIS A 87 -5.34 3.77 -5.45
CA HIS A 87 -5.88 4.70 -6.45
C HIS A 87 -7.28 5.16 -6.11
N GLU A 88 -8.19 4.25 -5.71
CA GLU A 88 -9.55 4.62 -5.33
C GLU A 88 -9.58 5.61 -4.16
N ARG A 89 -8.67 5.44 -3.19
CA ARG A 89 -8.51 6.40 -2.09
C ARG A 89 -8.01 7.75 -2.58
N TRP A 90 -7.07 7.76 -3.52
CA TRP A 90 -6.54 8.99 -4.12
C TRP A 90 -7.60 9.73 -4.93
N ASP A 91 -8.30 9.03 -5.82
CA ASP A 91 -9.36 9.55 -6.69
C ASP A 91 -10.56 10.06 -5.88
N ALA A 92 -10.83 9.47 -4.72
CA ALA A 92 -11.80 9.96 -3.76
C ALA A 92 -11.34 11.22 -3.00
N GLY A 93 -10.13 11.74 -3.28
CA GLY A 93 -9.54 12.90 -2.62
C GLY A 93 -9.20 12.66 -1.16
N GLN A 94 -9.05 11.40 -0.72
CA GLN A 94 -8.79 11.10 0.70
C GLN A 94 -7.49 11.75 1.16
N TRP A 95 -6.44 11.76 0.33
CA TRP A 95 -5.12 12.27 0.71
C TRP A 95 -4.87 13.73 0.34
N ASP A 96 -5.65 14.27 -0.59
CA ASP A 96 -5.69 15.70 -0.86
C ASP A 96 -6.28 16.48 0.32
N ASN A 97 -7.23 15.86 1.05
CA ASN A 97 -7.75 16.39 2.29
C ASN A 97 -6.64 16.44 3.38
N PRO A 98 -6.24 17.65 3.85
CA PRO A 98 -5.20 17.78 4.85
C PRO A 98 -5.47 17.02 6.16
N ALA A 99 -6.75 16.83 6.52
CA ALA A 99 -7.15 16.12 7.73
C ALA A 99 -6.72 14.65 7.73
N ASN A 100 -6.54 14.05 6.55
CA ASN A 100 -6.17 12.65 6.42
C ASN A 100 -4.68 12.47 6.14
N ARG A 101 -3.92 13.51 5.77
CA ARG A 101 -2.48 13.36 5.44
C ARG A 101 -1.65 12.70 6.54
N GLN A 102 -2.08 12.80 7.80
CA GLN A 102 -1.47 12.08 8.90
C GLN A 102 -1.50 10.56 8.68
N GLU A 103 -2.64 10.00 8.27
CA GLU A 103 -2.77 8.56 8.07
C GLU A 103 -1.90 8.07 6.89
N LEU A 104 -1.72 8.88 5.83
CA LEU A 104 -0.75 8.57 4.78
C LEU A 104 0.69 8.51 5.33
N GLY A 105 1.05 9.46 6.21
CA GLY A 105 2.33 9.46 6.91
C GLY A 105 2.50 8.28 7.87
N GLU A 106 1.42 7.82 8.51
CA GLU A 106 1.42 6.63 9.36
C GLU A 106 1.65 5.36 8.55
N TRP A 107 1.01 5.23 7.37
CA TRP A 107 1.27 4.15 6.43
C TRP A 107 2.70 4.13 5.92
N TRP A 108 3.22 5.29 5.51
CA TRP A 108 4.62 5.42 5.11
C TRP A 108 5.58 4.98 6.22
N THR A 109 5.35 5.49 7.44
CA THR A 109 6.16 5.15 8.62
C THR A 109 6.07 3.66 8.95
N TYR A 110 4.87 3.07 8.86
CA TYR A 110 4.66 1.64 9.07
C TYR A 110 5.50 0.83 8.09
N CYS A 111 5.47 1.16 6.79
CA CYS A 111 6.18 0.42 5.77
C CYS A 111 7.69 0.39 6.00
N PHE A 112 8.33 1.51 6.35
CA PHE A 112 9.77 1.50 6.62
C PHE A 112 10.15 0.83 7.93
N LYS A 113 9.34 0.96 8.99
CA LYS A 113 9.55 0.18 10.23
C LYS A 113 9.41 -1.32 9.98
N PHE A 114 8.47 -1.70 9.13
CA PHE A 114 8.25 -3.08 8.74
C PHE A 114 9.41 -3.61 7.89
N ALA A 115 9.92 -2.81 6.95
CA ALA A 115 11.11 -3.13 6.15
C ALA A 115 12.34 -3.39 7.04
N ASP A 116 12.63 -2.45 7.94
CA ASP A 116 13.77 -2.49 8.86
C ASP A 116 13.67 -3.68 9.81
N HIS A 117 12.48 -3.93 10.37
CA HIS A 117 12.23 -5.10 11.23
C HIS A 117 12.59 -6.43 10.55
N LEU A 118 12.50 -6.47 9.22
CA LEU A 118 12.76 -7.66 8.41
C LEU A 118 14.13 -7.66 7.73
N GLY A 119 14.87 -6.55 7.81
CA GLY A 119 16.13 -6.36 7.10
C GLY A 119 15.96 -6.41 5.58
N VAL A 120 14.85 -5.88 5.07
CA VAL A 120 14.55 -5.81 3.62
C VAL A 120 14.55 -4.38 3.08
N ASP A 121 14.95 -3.40 3.87
CA ASP A 121 15.12 -2.02 3.43
C ASP A 121 16.39 -1.81 2.60
N GLY A 122 16.37 -0.79 1.75
CA GLY A 122 17.51 -0.31 0.99
C GLY A 122 17.70 -0.94 -0.39
N ARG A 123 18.87 -0.65 -0.98
CA ARG A 123 19.19 -1.04 -2.37
C ARG A 123 19.19 -2.55 -2.53
N THR A 124 18.77 -3.03 -3.71
CA THR A 124 18.85 -4.46 -3.98
C THR A 124 20.32 -4.85 -4.21
N PRO A 125 20.76 -6.06 -3.79
CA PRO A 125 22.12 -6.53 -4.08
C PRO A 125 22.38 -6.78 -5.58
N PHE A 126 21.36 -6.62 -6.43
CA PHE A 126 21.40 -6.85 -7.87
C PHE A 126 21.72 -5.59 -8.68
N ASP A 127 21.80 -4.42 -8.04
CA ASP A 127 22.10 -3.13 -8.69
C ASP A 127 23.63 -2.85 -8.78
N LYS A 128 24.47 -3.86 -9.05
CA LYS A 128 25.92 -3.70 -9.27
C LYS A 128 26.28 -3.50 -10.74
#